data_AF-A0A1G7NNZ9-F1
#
_entry.id   AF-A0A1G7NNZ9-F1
#
_cell.length_a   1.000
_cell.length_b   1.000
_cell.length_c   1.000
_cell.angle_alpha   90.00
_cell.angle_beta   90.00
_cell.angle_gamma   90.00
#
_symmetry.space_group_name_H-M   'P 1'
#
loop_
_entity.id
_entity.type
_entity.pdbx_description
1 polymer ?
#
loop_
_entity_poly.entity_id
_entity_poly.type
_entity_poly.pdbx_seq_one_letter_code
_entity_poly.pdbx_strand_id
1 'polypeptide(L)'
;MGDILHIDINNVELYIDRFMEGETSNDEEKELYRFFATEKDLPQHIAQYREMFAYFESGLDESLSAQALTEAEHSTAKVVQLKPVDTKKPKKRIFMFAASIAASIVLIFGISFGLLKNDADELYTYEGSYVMQNGKRVTDKETLKLMIDNTMKEADNIEKQVAQLSEISDKDDNIQSVMASSINNSEAQARVNEFLNED
;
A
#
# COMPACT_ATOMS: atom_id res chain seq x y z
N MET A 1 14.58 30.73 -8.58
CA MET A 1 14.93 31.65 -7.47
C MET A 1 14.18 31.12 -6.26
N GLY A 2 14.90 30.64 -5.26
CA GLY A 2 14.30 30.06 -4.05
C GLY A 2 15.35 29.46 -3.11
N ASP A 3 16.51 30.10 -2.96
CA ASP A 3 17.42 29.82 -1.85
C ASP A 3 16.84 30.44 -0.57
N ILE A 4 16.12 29.64 0.22
CA ILE A 4 16.12 29.74 1.68
C ILE A 4 16.06 28.31 2.23
N LEU A 5 17.21 27.77 2.60
CA LEU A 5 17.40 26.42 3.18
C LEU A 5 16.97 26.34 4.66
N HIS A 6 16.11 27.25 5.12
CA HIS A 6 15.67 27.28 6.52
C HIS A 6 14.15 27.37 6.59
N ILE A 7 13.55 26.28 7.06
CA ILE A 7 12.12 26.19 7.32
C ILE A 7 11.88 26.52 8.79
N ASP A 8 10.97 27.45 9.02
CA ASP A 8 10.52 27.91 10.33
C ASP A 8 9.00 28.05 10.37
N ILE A 9 8.45 28.45 11.51
CA ILE A 9 7.01 28.53 11.71
C ILE A 9 6.29 29.51 10.76
N ASN A 10 6.99 30.50 10.22
CA ASN A 10 6.38 31.52 9.35
C ASN A 10 6.26 31.05 7.90
N ASN A 11 7.07 30.07 7.48
CA ASN A 11 7.10 29.59 6.10
C ASN A 11 6.72 28.11 5.96
N VAL A 12 6.63 27.34 7.06
CA VAL A 12 6.35 25.90 7.01
C VAL A 12 5.05 25.58 6.26
N GLU A 13 4.00 26.40 6.38
CA GLU A 13 2.73 26.20 5.65
C GLU A 13 2.94 26.14 4.13
N LEU A 14 3.75 27.04 3.58
CA LEU A 14 4.08 27.06 2.16
C LEU A 14 4.83 25.78 1.73
N TYR A 15 5.73 25.28 2.57
CA TYR A 15 6.47 24.07 2.27
C TYR A 15 5.62 22.80 2.41
N ILE A 16 4.66 22.78 3.34
CA ILE A 16 3.66 21.71 3.42
C ILE A 16 2.82 21.69 2.15
N ASP A 17 2.27 22.84 1.74
CA ASP A 17 1.44 22.92 0.53
C ASP A 17 2.22 22.49 -0.72
N ARG A 18 3.45 22.99 -0.90
CA ARG A 18 4.32 22.57 -2.01
C ARG A 18 4.69 21.10 -1.96
N PHE A 19 4.89 20.54 -0.76
CA PHE A 19 5.16 19.11 -0.59
C PHE A 19 3.96 18.27 -1.05
N MET A 20 2.74 18.66 -0.65
CA MET A 20 1.50 17.99 -1.08
C MET A 20 1.31 18.03 -2.59
N GLU A 21 1.73 19.13 -3.23
CA GLU A 21 1.67 19.30 -4.69
C GLU A 21 2.86 18.66 -5.44
N GLY A 22 3.85 18.12 -4.72
CA GLY A 22 5.05 17.51 -5.31
C GLY A 22 6.02 18.52 -5.94
N GLU A 23 6.02 19.75 -5.45
CA GLU A 23 6.85 20.87 -5.95
C GLU A 23 8.10 21.13 -5.08
N THR A 24 8.34 20.31 -4.06
CA THR A 24 9.54 20.36 -3.23
C THR A 24 10.71 19.61 -3.89
N SER A 25 11.91 20.13 -3.69
CA SER A 25 13.16 19.41 -3.97
C SER A 25 13.58 18.56 -2.78
N ASN A 26 14.40 17.54 -3.02
CA ASN A 26 14.89 16.63 -1.97
C ASN A 26 15.59 17.35 -0.79
N ASP A 27 16.25 18.48 -1.04
CA ASP A 27 16.92 19.24 0.03
C ASP A 27 15.92 20.06 0.85
N GLU A 28 14.85 20.59 0.23
CA GLU A 28 13.74 21.22 0.93
C GLU A 28 12.98 20.21 1.79
N GLU A 29 12.78 18.98 1.28
CA GLU A 29 12.13 17.90 2.02
C GLU A 29 12.90 17.49 3.27
N LYS A 30 14.22 17.32 3.16
CA LYS A 30 15.08 17.03 4.33
C LYS A 30 15.00 18.12 5.39
N GLU A 31 14.94 19.37 4.97
CA GLU A 31 14.77 20.51 5.89
C GLU A 31 13.40 20.46 6.57
N LEU A 32 12.35 20.11 5.81
CA LEU A 32 10.97 19.98 6.30
C LEU A 32 10.87 18.86 7.33
N TYR A 33 11.48 17.70 7.07
CA TYR A 33 11.55 16.60 8.03
C TYR A 33 12.28 17.04 9.31
N ARG A 34 13.44 17.70 9.17
CA ARG A 34 14.20 18.20 10.33
C ARG A 34 13.40 19.19 11.17
N PHE A 35 12.63 20.08 10.54
CA PHE A 35 11.75 21.03 11.22
C PHE A 35 10.77 20.28 12.13
N PHE A 36 10.03 19.29 11.59
CA PHE A 36 9.05 18.52 12.33
C PHE A 36 9.63 17.62 13.42
N ALA A 37 10.87 17.13 13.23
CA ALA A 37 11.59 16.33 14.22
C ALA A 37 12.13 17.17 15.39
N THR A 38 12.48 18.44 15.14
CA THR A 38 13.16 19.29 16.13
C THR A 38 12.17 20.16 16.91
N GLU A 39 11.22 20.78 16.21
CA GLU A 39 10.31 21.75 16.81
C GLU A 39 9.27 21.03 17.66
N LYS A 40 9.06 21.48 18.91
CA LYS A 40 8.16 20.81 19.86
C LYS A 40 6.81 21.49 19.99
N ASP A 41 6.80 22.82 19.98
CA ASP A 41 5.61 23.65 20.22
C ASP A 41 5.03 24.14 18.89
N LEU A 42 4.31 23.24 18.21
CA LEU A 42 3.67 23.53 16.93
C LEU A 42 2.19 23.86 17.11
N PRO A 43 1.65 24.88 16.40
CA PRO A 43 0.21 25.09 16.30
C PRO A 43 -0.50 23.82 15.86
N GLN A 44 -1.73 23.59 16.37
CA GLN A 44 -2.45 22.34 16.17
C GLN A 44 -2.58 21.93 14.69
N HIS A 45 -2.84 22.88 13.80
CA HIS A 45 -2.99 22.63 12.36
C HIS A 45 -1.68 22.30 11.65
N ILE A 46 -0.53 22.61 12.25
CA ILE A 46 0.79 22.20 11.77
C ILE A 46 1.19 20.88 12.41
N ALA A 47 0.96 20.74 13.72
CA ALA A 47 1.34 19.57 14.50
C ALA A 47 0.77 18.25 13.96
N GLN A 48 -0.43 18.28 13.35
CA GLN A 48 -1.06 17.11 12.72
C GLN A 48 -0.20 16.44 11.63
N TYR A 49 0.70 17.20 10.97
CA TYR A 49 1.56 16.66 9.91
C TYR A 49 2.83 16.00 10.45
N ARG A 50 3.11 16.09 11.75
CA ARG A 50 4.36 15.56 12.34
C ARG A 50 4.51 14.06 12.11
N GLU A 51 3.48 13.27 12.40
CA GLU A 51 3.52 11.80 12.24
C GLU A 51 3.73 11.40 10.78
N MET A 52 3.08 12.12 9.86
CA MET A 52 3.24 11.90 8.43
C MET A 52 4.69 12.18 7.97
N PHE A 53 5.30 13.27 8.41
CA PHE A 53 6.69 13.58 8.06
C PHE A 53 7.70 12.67 8.77
N ALA A 54 7.41 12.22 9.98
CA ALA A 54 8.22 11.20 10.66
C ALA A 54 8.20 9.87 9.90
N TYR A 55 7.06 9.49 9.32
CA TYR A 55 6.94 8.32 8.46
C TYR A 55 7.82 8.45 7.20
N PHE A 56 7.74 9.57 6.49
CA PHE A 56 8.57 9.82 5.31
C PHE A 56 10.07 9.83 5.63
N GLU A 57 10.48 10.37 6.78
CA GLU A 57 11.88 10.34 7.23
C GLU A 57 12.36 8.91 7.55
N SER A 58 11.48 8.08 8.15
CA SER A 58 11.80 6.69 8.49
C SER A 58 11.91 5.75 7.27
N GLY A 59 11.50 6.23 6.10
CA GLY A 59 11.35 5.42 4.88
C GLY A 59 10.01 4.67 4.86
N LEU A 60 9.56 4.29 3.67
CA LEU A 60 8.40 3.41 3.47
C LEU A 60 8.74 1.99 3.98
N ASP A 61 8.77 1.80 5.30
CA ASP A 61 8.75 0.48 5.89
C ASP A 61 7.31 -0.03 5.80
N GLU A 62 7.06 -0.97 4.88
CA GLU A 62 5.74 -1.57 4.64
C GLU A 62 5.09 -2.12 5.93
N SER A 63 5.90 -2.46 6.94
CA SER A 63 5.43 -3.04 8.21
C SER A 63 4.66 -2.06 9.12
N LEU A 64 4.83 -0.75 8.95
CA LEU A 64 4.15 0.29 9.74
C LEU A 64 2.74 0.60 9.22
N SER A 65 2.46 0.37 7.93
CA SER A 65 1.14 0.58 7.32
C SER A 65 0.04 -0.29 7.95
N ALA A 66 0.42 -1.47 8.47
CA ALA A 66 -0.49 -2.40 9.11
C ALA A 66 -0.89 -1.99 10.54
N GLN A 67 -0.05 -1.22 11.25
CA GLN A 67 -0.32 -0.82 12.64
C GLN A 67 -1.26 0.40 12.73
N ALA A 68 -1.17 1.34 11.78
CA ALA A 68 -2.03 2.52 11.75
C ALA A 68 -3.54 2.21 11.58
N LEU A 69 -3.87 1.06 10.97
CA LEU A 69 -5.26 0.60 10.82
C LEU A 69 -5.84 0.01 12.13
N THR A 70 -5.00 -0.33 13.10
CA THR A 70 -5.46 -0.99 14.34
C THR A 70 -5.86 0.00 15.44
N GLU A 71 -5.28 1.21 15.45
CA GLU A 71 -5.54 2.20 16.50
C GLU A 71 -6.80 3.06 16.25
N ALA A 72 -7.31 3.10 15.01
CA ALA A 72 -8.54 3.81 14.66
C ALA A 72 -9.81 3.12 15.21
N GLU A 73 -9.76 1.83 15.56
CA GLU A 73 -10.92 1.06 16.06
C GLU A 73 -11.14 1.17 17.59
N HIS A 74 -10.26 1.82 18.35
CA HIS A 74 -10.37 1.84 19.82
C HIS A 74 -10.98 3.10 20.45
N SER A 75 -11.42 4.08 19.65
CA SER A 75 -11.98 5.33 20.16
C SER A 75 -13.43 5.63 19.75
N THR A 76 -14.36 4.66 19.80
CA THR A 76 -15.80 5.02 19.89
C THR A 76 -16.69 3.92 20.47
N ALA A 77 -16.74 3.79 21.79
CA ALA A 77 -17.84 3.04 22.44
C ALA A 77 -18.10 3.52 23.88
N LYS A 78 -18.58 4.77 24.04
CA LYS A 78 -19.18 5.19 25.31
C LYS A 78 -20.61 4.64 25.40
N VAL A 79 -20.72 3.39 25.85
CA VAL A 79 -22.00 2.70 26.07
C VAL A 79 -22.71 3.30 27.29
N VAL A 80 -23.81 4.03 27.05
CA VAL A 80 -24.73 4.49 28.10
C VAL A 80 -25.53 3.28 28.59
N GLN A 81 -25.28 2.84 29.83
CA GLN A 81 -26.08 1.81 30.49
C GLN A 81 -27.42 2.39 30.97
N LEU A 82 -28.53 1.89 30.43
CA LEU A 82 -29.88 2.13 30.95
C LEU A 82 -30.37 0.87 31.69
N LYS A 83 -30.76 1.05 32.95
CA LYS A 83 -31.32 0.01 33.83
C LYS A 83 -32.63 -0.57 33.27
N PRO A 84 -32.91 -1.87 33.50
CA PRO A 84 -34.16 -2.48 33.07
C PRO A 84 -35.30 -2.07 34.01
N VAL A 85 -36.41 -1.60 33.45
CA VAL A 85 -37.68 -1.46 34.18
C VAL A 85 -38.64 -2.50 33.62
N ASP A 86 -38.93 -3.50 34.45
CA ASP A 86 -40.03 -4.42 34.23
C ASP A 86 -41.36 -3.68 34.20
N THR A 87 -42.22 -3.99 33.22
CA THR A 87 -43.67 -4.11 33.41
C THR A 87 -44.39 -4.59 32.14
N LYS A 88 -45.52 -5.25 32.40
CA LYS A 88 -46.28 -6.21 31.59
C LYS A 88 -46.76 -5.67 30.22
N LYS A 89 -46.74 -6.53 29.19
CA LYS A 89 -47.04 -6.22 27.77
C LYS A 89 -48.55 -6.28 27.44
N PRO A 90 -49.11 -5.36 26.62
CA PRO A 90 -50.27 -5.66 25.77
C PRO A 90 -49.87 -5.87 24.30
N LYS A 91 -50.67 -6.65 23.56
CA LYS A 91 -50.43 -7.24 22.22
C LYS A 91 -49.99 -6.27 21.09
N LYS A 92 -50.03 -4.95 21.28
CA LYS A 92 -49.51 -3.94 20.33
C LYS A 92 -47.99 -4.01 20.12
N ARG A 93 -47.24 -4.55 21.08
CA ARG A 93 -45.78 -4.70 20.96
C ARG A 93 -45.36 -5.68 19.85
N ILE A 94 -46.13 -6.72 19.57
CA ILE A 94 -45.75 -7.75 18.57
C ILE A 94 -45.82 -7.18 17.14
N PHE A 95 -46.85 -6.39 16.82
CA PHE A 95 -46.92 -5.68 15.53
C PHE A 95 -45.80 -4.64 15.38
N MET A 96 -45.37 -4.03 16.47
CA MET A 96 -44.25 -3.08 16.47
C MET A 96 -42.90 -3.78 16.23
N PHE A 97 -42.71 -5.01 16.71
CA PHE A 97 -41.52 -5.84 16.38
C PHE A 97 -41.55 -6.39 14.93
N ALA A 98 -42.73 -6.70 14.38
CA ALA A 98 -42.83 -7.13 12.98
C ALA A 98 -42.49 -5.98 12.00
N ALA A 99 -42.91 -4.75 12.32
CA ALA A 99 -42.56 -3.57 11.54
C ALA A 99 -41.05 -3.26 11.55
N SER A 100 -40.35 -3.51 12.67
CA SER A 100 -38.91 -3.26 12.75
C SER A 100 -38.12 -4.19 11.84
N ILE A 101 -38.48 -5.48 11.77
CA ILE A 101 -37.79 -6.48 10.93
C ILE A 101 -37.94 -6.14 9.44
N ALA A 102 -39.15 -5.75 8.99
CA ALA A 102 -39.38 -5.34 7.61
C ALA A 102 -38.57 -4.08 7.24
N ALA A 103 -38.49 -3.09 8.13
CA ALA A 103 -37.67 -1.90 7.92
C ALA A 103 -36.18 -2.22 7.84
N SER A 104 -35.68 -3.19 8.62
CA SER A 104 -34.29 -3.66 8.54
C SER A 104 -33.98 -4.25 7.17
N ILE A 105 -34.87 -5.07 6.62
CA ILE A 105 -34.70 -5.70 5.30
C ILE A 105 -34.71 -4.62 4.21
N VAL A 106 -35.65 -3.68 4.25
CA VAL A 106 -35.71 -2.57 3.27
C VAL A 106 -34.47 -1.67 3.34
N LEU A 107 -33.94 -1.42 4.54
CA LEU A 107 -32.68 -0.68 4.69
C LEU A 107 -31.50 -1.47 4.11
N ILE A 108 -31.38 -2.76 4.41
CA ILE A 108 -30.32 -3.60 3.86
C ILE A 108 -30.39 -3.61 2.33
N PHE A 109 -31.56 -3.89 1.74
CA PHE A 109 -31.73 -3.89 0.29
C PHE A 109 -31.56 -2.50 -0.35
N GLY A 110 -32.03 -1.44 0.31
CA GLY A 110 -31.86 -0.06 -0.16
C GLY A 110 -30.41 0.40 -0.15
N ILE A 111 -29.66 0.07 0.90
CA ILE A 111 -28.23 0.36 1.02
C ILE A 111 -27.45 -0.48 0.00
N SER A 112 -27.71 -1.78 -0.08
CA SER A 112 -27.06 -2.65 -1.07
C SER A 112 -27.32 -2.17 -2.51
N PHE A 113 -28.55 -1.80 -2.85
CA PHE A 113 -28.86 -1.29 -4.19
C PHE A 113 -28.26 0.09 -4.49
N GLY A 114 -28.06 0.93 -3.46
CA GLY A 114 -27.36 2.20 -3.58
C GLY A 114 -25.85 2.04 -3.78
N LEU A 115 -25.22 1.08 -3.10
CA LEU A 115 -23.78 0.81 -3.22
C LEU A 115 -23.40 0.08 -4.51
N LEU A 116 -24.28 -0.77 -5.06
CA LEU A 116 -24.04 -1.49 -6.31
C LEU A 116 -24.19 -0.59 -7.56
N LYS A 117 -24.67 0.65 -7.43
CA LYS A 117 -24.84 1.60 -8.53
C LYS A 117 -23.73 2.66 -8.55
N ASN A 118 -22.47 2.23 -8.50
CA ASN A 118 -21.33 3.11 -8.66
C ASN A 118 -20.44 2.65 -9.84
N ASP A 119 -21.02 2.45 -11.02
CA ASP A 119 -20.25 2.27 -12.27
C ASP A 119 -19.71 3.60 -12.83
N ALA A 120 -19.83 4.71 -12.08
CA ALA A 120 -19.45 6.05 -12.50
C ALA A 120 -18.13 6.58 -11.89
N ASP A 121 -17.45 5.80 -11.05
CA ASP A 121 -16.34 6.31 -10.22
C ASP A 121 -14.93 5.89 -10.66
N GLU A 122 -14.78 5.09 -11.72
CA GLU A 122 -13.45 4.63 -12.15
C GLU A 122 -12.57 5.78 -12.67
N LEU A 123 -13.16 6.89 -13.14
CA LEU A 123 -12.41 8.10 -13.53
C LEU A 123 -12.08 9.02 -12.35
N TYR A 124 -12.74 8.86 -11.20
CA TYR A 124 -12.44 9.64 -10.00
C TYR A 124 -11.20 9.10 -9.26
N THR A 125 -10.88 7.81 -9.41
CA THR A 125 -9.66 7.20 -8.85
C THR A 125 -8.37 7.86 -9.34
N TYR A 126 -8.40 8.50 -10.52
CA TYR A 126 -7.24 9.17 -11.12
C TYR A 126 -7.24 10.68 -10.93
N GLU A 127 -8.14 11.23 -10.10
CA GLU A 127 -8.14 12.65 -9.79
C GLU A 127 -6.90 13.06 -8.99
N GLY A 128 -6.21 14.12 -9.43
CA GLY A 128 -4.92 14.54 -8.85
C GLY A 128 -3.70 13.70 -9.26
N SER A 129 -3.91 12.53 -9.87
CA SER A 129 -2.81 11.70 -10.39
C SER A 129 -2.09 12.40 -11.56
N TYR A 130 -0.79 12.17 -11.70
CA TYR A 130 0.00 12.65 -12.84
C TYR A 130 1.17 11.72 -13.14
N VAL A 131 1.70 11.81 -14.37
CA VAL A 131 2.96 11.17 -14.74
C VAL A 131 3.88 12.18 -15.42
N MET A 132 5.19 12.01 -15.21
CA MET A 132 6.21 12.84 -15.84
C MET A 132 6.79 12.09 -17.05
N GLN A 133 6.47 12.56 -18.25
CA GLN A 133 7.00 12.00 -19.50
C GLN A 133 7.83 13.04 -20.22
N ASN A 134 9.12 12.77 -20.41
CA ASN A 134 10.06 13.68 -21.09
C ASN A 134 10.09 15.11 -20.50
N GLY A 135 10.00 15.22 -19.16
CA GLY A 135 9.98 16.51 -18.46
C GLY A 135 8.65 17.26 -18.54
N LYS A 136 7.60 16.68 -19.14
CA LYS A 136 6.25 17.25 -19.18
C LYS A 136 5.31 16.48 -18.25
N ARG A 137 4.57 17.21 -17.42
CA ARG A 137 3.50 16.66 -16.57
C ARG A 137 2.28 16.31 -17.44
N VAL A 138 1.82 15.07 -17.33
CA VAL A 138 0.59 14.58 -17.95
C VAL A 138 -0.43 14.33 -16.85
N THR A 139 -1.59 14.99 -16.95
CA THR A 139 -2.69 14.94 -15.97
C THR A 139 -4.02 14.52 -16.59
N ASP A 140 -4.05 14.31 -17.92
CA ASP A 140 -5.25 13.90 -18.62
C ASP A 140 -5.68 12.49 -18.16
N LYS A 141 -6.90 12.37 -17.63
CA LYS A 141 -7.37 11.15 -16.93
C LYS A 141 -7.39 9.92 -17.84
N GLU A 142 -7.86 10.06 -19.07
CA GLU A 142 -7.91 8.94 -20.03
C GLU A 142 -6.50 8.49 -20.41
N THR A 143 -5.61 9.45 -20.65
CA THR A 143 -4.20 9.18 -20.94
C THR A 143 -3.52 8.48 -19.76
N LEU A 144 -3.76 8.93 -18.53
CA LEU A 144 -3.20 8.32 -17.32
C LEU A 144 -3.67 6.88 -17.14
N LYS A 145 -4.98 6.63 -17.24
CA LYS A 145 -5.53 5.28 -17.16
C LYS A 145 -4.86 4.36 -18.18
N LEU A 146 -4.80 4.80 -19.44
CA LEU A 146 -4.19 4.01 -20.51
C LEU A 146 -2.70 3.74 -20.27
N MET A 147 -1.96 4.73 -19.80
CA MET A 147 -0.53 4.57 -19.49
C MET A 147 -0.32 3.56 -18.36
N ILE A 148 -1.12 3.66 -17.29
CA ILE A 148 -1.05 2.74 -16.15
C ILE A 148 -1.39 1.32 -16.60
N ASP A 149 -2.49 1.12 -17.31
CA ASP A 149 -2.91 -0.20 -17.79
C ASP A 149 -1.84 -0.84 -18.69
N ASN A 150 -1.25 -0.06 -19.60
CA ASN A 150 -0.17 -0.55 -20.47
C ASN A 150 1.10 -0.87 -19.68
N THR A 151 1.47 -0.04 -18.71
CA THR A 151 2.66 -0.25 -17.86
C THR A 151 2.50 -1.49 -17.01
N MET A 152 1.33 -1.70 -16.40
CA MET A 152 1.02 -2.89 -15.60
C MET A 152 1.07 -4.15 -16.47
N LYS A 153 0.48 -4.10 -17.67
CA LYS A 153 0.52 -5.22 -18.61
C LYS A 153 1.94 -5.54 -19.09
N GLU A 154 2.78 -4.52 -19.28
CA GLU A 154 4.18 -4.70 -19.63
C GLU A 154 4.96 -5.32 -18.47
N ALA A 155 4.76 -4.84 -17.24
CA ALA A 155 5.36 -5.40 -16.04
C ALA A 155 5.00 -6.90 -15.86
N ASP A 156 3.72 -7.26 -15.98
CA ASP A 156 3.25 -8.64 -15.93
C ASP A 156 3.95 -9.53 -16.97
N ASN A 157 4.18 -9.00 -18.18
CA ASN A 157 4.84 -9.74 -19.24
C ASN A 157 6.32 -9.94 -18.94
N ILE A 158 6.98 -8.91 -18.39
CA ILE A 158 8.37 -8.99 -17.94
C ILE A 158 8.50 -10.01 -16.81
N GLU A 159 7.62 -9.98 -15.80
CA GLU A 159 7.63 -10.95 -14.71
C GLU A 159 7.49 -12.39 -15.20
N LYS A 160 6.59 -12.64 -16.15
CA LYS A 160 6.45 -13.96 -16.78
C LYS A 160 7.71 -14.39 -17.52
N GLN A 161 8.36 -13.48 -18.25
CA GLN A 161 9.61 -13.78 -18.92
C GLN A 161 10.72 -14.11 -17.92
N VAL A 162 10.86 -13.32 -16.85
CA VAL A 162 11.84 -13.55 -15.80
C VAL A 162 11.59 -14.90 -15.11
N ALA A 163 10.33 -15.23 -14.79
CA ALA A 163 9.97 -16.51 -14.19
C ALA A 163 10.30 -17.72 -15.09
N GLN A 164 10.09 -17.59 -16.42
CA GLN A 164 10.49 -18.63 -17.38
C GLN A 164 12.02 -18.76 -17.47
N LEU A 165 12.74 -17.64 -17.46
CA LEU A 165 14.20 -17.65 -17.48
C LEU A 165 14.79 -18.27 -16.21
N SER A 166 14.22 -18.00 -15.02
CA SER A 166 14.66 -18.65 -13.79
C SER A 166 14.43 -20.16 -13.82
N GLU A 167 13.29 -20.62 -14.36
CA GLU A 167 13.01 -22.06 -14.46
C GLU A 167 13.96 -22.78 -15.44
N ILE A 168 14.41 -22.10 -16.50
CA ILE A 168 15.41 -22.62 -17.43
C ILE A 168 16.80 -22.66 -16.77
N SER A 169 17.19 -21.59 -16.06
CA SER A 169 18.47 -21.53 -15.34
C SER A 169 18.59 -22.64 -14.30
N ASP A 170 17.52 -22.89 -13.53
CA ASP A 170 17.50 -23.96 -12.52
C ASP A 170 17.64 -25.36 -13.15
N LYS A 171 17.08 -25.55 -14.35
CA LYS A 171 17.22 -26.81 -15.11
C LYS A 171 18.64 -26.99 -15.63
N ASP A 172 19.28 -25.93 -16.13
CA ASP A 172 20.65 -25.99 -16.63
C ASP A 172 21.65 -26.30 -15.50
N ASP A 173 21.47 -25.73 -14.31
CA ASP A 173 22.30 -26.03 -13.14
C ASP A 173 22.15 -27.49 -12.68
N ASN A 174 20.92 -28.02 -12.72
CA ASN A 174 20.67 -29.43 -12.43
C ASN A 174 21.31 -30.36 -13.49
N ILE A 175 21.21 -30.02 -14.77
CA ILE A 175 21.85 -30.79 -15.85
C ILE A 175 23.38 -30.76 -15.69
N GLN A 176 23.98 -29.60 -15.41
CA GLN A 176 25.41 -29.49 -15.17
C GLN A 176 25.87 -30.30 -13.95
N SER A 177 25.10 -30.27 -12.86
CA SER A 177 25.35 -31.08 -11.66
C SER A 177 25.28 -32.58 -11.94
N VAL A 178 24.25 -33.04 -12.66
CA VAL A 178 24.10 -34.45 -13.06
C VAL A 178 25.26 -34.87 -13.98
N MET A 179 25.64 -34.03 -14.96
CA MET A 179 26.77 -34.30 -15.84
C MET A 179 28.09 -34.37 -15.07
N ALA A 180 28.36 -33.41 -14.17
CA ALA A 180 29.56 -33.42 -13.33
C ALA A 180 29.62 -34.65 -12.41
N SER A 181 28.48 -35.07 -11.86
CA SER A 181 28.39 -36.30 -11.06
C SER A 181 28.65 -37.55 -11.90
N SER A 182 28.18 -37.60 -13.16
CA SER A 182 28.39 -38.74 -14.05
C SER A 182 29.84 -38.87 -14.53
N ILE A 183 30.54 -37.75 -14.70
CA ILE A 183 31.98 -37.73 -15.03
C ILE A 183 32.81 -38.16 -13.81
N ASN A 184 32.37 -37.79 -12.60
CA ASN A 184 33.05 -38.14 -11.35
C ASN A 184 32.68 -39.54 -10.80
N ASN A 185 31.66 -40.23 -11.35
CA ASN A 185 31.19 -41.49 -10.78
C ASN A 185 31.87 -42.71 -11.42
N SER A 186 32.70 -43.35 -10.59
CA SER A 186 32.99 -44.79 -10.51
C SER A 186 33.71 -45.50 -11.65
N GLU A 187 33.49 -45.26 -12.95
CA GLU A 187 34.14 -46.09 -13.98
C GLU A 187 35.59 -45.68 -14.24
N ALA A 188 35.85 -44.37 -14.31
CA ALA A 188 37.21 -43.83 -14.46
C ALA A 188 38.06 -44.05 -13.19
N GLN A 189 37.46 -43.90 -12.00
CA GLN A 189 38.16 -44.14 -10.73
C GLN A 189 38.40 -45.62 -10.47
N ALA A 190 37.49 -46.52 -10.87
CA ALA A 190 37.71 -47.96 -10.76
C ALA A 190 38.86 -48.41 -11.68
N ARG A 191 38.90 -47.93 -12.93
CA ARG A 191 40.02 -48.24 -13.85
C ARG A 191 41.35 -47.68 -13.37
N VAL A 192 41.38 -46.48 -12.80
CA VAL A 192 42.61 -45.90 -12.24
C VAL A 192 43.09 -46.68 -11.02
N ASN A 193 42.19 -47.11 -10.13
CA ASN A 193 42.55 -47.93 -8.97
C ASN A 193 42.92 -49.36 -9.36
N GLU A 194 42.40 -49.91 -10.45
CA GLU A 194 42.82 -51.18 -11.03
C GLU A 194 44.26 -51.06 -11.59
N PHE A 195 44.56 -49.99 -12.33
CA PHE A 195 45.92 -49.71 -12.83
C PHE A 195 46.96 -49.36 -11.75
N LEU A 196 46.54 -48.79 -10.62
CA LEU A 196 47.45 -48.43 -9.51
C LEU A 196 47.70 -49.59 -8.53
N ASN A 197 46.98 -50.69 -8.65
CA ASN A 197 47.13 -51.88 -7.80
C ASN A 197 47.69 -53.11 -8.55
N GLU A 198 47.98 -53.00 -9.85
CA GLU A 198 48.85 -53.93 -10.58
C GLU A 198 50.29 -53.38 -10.62
N ASP A 199 51.10 -53.93 -9.71
CA ASP A 199 52.58 -53.85 -9.52
C ASP A 199 53.24 -52.55 -9.02
#